data_AF-A0A0B7AX52-F1
#
_entry.id   AF-A0A0B7AX52-F1
#
_cell.length_a   1.000
_cell.length_b   1.000
_cell.length_c   1.000
_cell.angle_alpha   90.00
_cell.angle_beta   90.00
_cell.angle_gamma   90.00
#
_symmetry.space_group_name_H-M   'P 1'
#
loop_
_entity.id
_entity.type
_entity.pdbx_description
1 polymer ?
#
loop_
_entity_poly.entity_id
_entity_poly.type
_entity_poly.pdbx_seq_one_letter_code
_entity_poly.pdbx_strand_id
1 'polypeptide(L)' 'SILPKLPEPQSVVCKKWRYSQIHQAYEGTPGCVALSTDPLVILAGDAFSMSTFDGCLDSAEAVLKAVKENFQFRDGL' A
#
# COMPACT_ATOMS: atom_id res chain seq x y z
N SER A 1 21.30 -20.98 20.92
CA SER A 1 21.37 -19.51 20.76
C SER A 1 22.17 -19.20 19.51
N ILE A 2 21.71 -18.28 18.65
CA ILE A 2 22.46 -17.84 17.46
C ILE A 2 23.69 -17.00 17.87
N LEU A 3 23.57 -16.20 18.93
CA LEU A 3 24.65 -15.41 19.51
C LEU A 3 24.75 -15.71 21.02
N PRO A 4 25.68 -16.57 21.46
CA PRO A 4 25.83 -16.88 22.88
C PRO A 4 26.50 -15.73 23.65
N LYS A 5 26.22 -15.64 24.96
CA LYS A 5 26.85 -14.70 25.91
C LYS A 5 26.56 -13.20 25.67
N LEU A 6 25.39 -12.87 25.10
CA LEU A 6 24.92 -11.48 25.08
C LEU A 6 24.50 -11.04 26.50
N PRO A 7 24.71 -9.76 26.86
CA PRO A 7 24.22 -9.20 28.12
C PRO A 7 22.68 -9.11 28.12
N GLU A 8 22.10 -8.95 29.31
CA GLU A 8 20.66 -8.69 29.46
C GLU A 8 20.28 -7.31 28.87
N PRO A 9 19.18 -7.22 28.10
CA PRO A 9 18.73 -5.96 27.52
C PRO A 9 18.17 -5.01 28.60
N GLN A 10 18.45 -3.72 28.48
CA GLN A 10 17.89 -2.69 29.39
C GLN A 10 16.37 -2.53 29.22
N SER A 11 15.85 -2.76 28.02
CA SER A 11 14.41 -2.74 27.74
C SER A 11 14.09 -3.62 26.53
N VAL A 12 12.86 -4.12 26.47
CA VAL A 12 12.37 -4.95 25.38
C VAL A 12 10.99 -4.46 24.95
N VAL A 13 10.84 -4.20 23.65
CA VAL A 13 9.54 -3.91 23.04
C VAL A 13 9.30 -4.91 21.94
N CYS A 14 8.27 -5.75 22.10
CA CYS A 14 7.81 -6.65 21.05
C CYS A 14 6.62 -6.01 20.33
N LYS A 15 6.69 -5.92 19.00
CA LYS A 15 5.59 -5.47 18.15
C LYS A 15 5.05 -6.64 17.35
N LYS A 16 3.75 -6.89 17.46
CA LYS A 16 3.07 -7.91 16.67
C LYS A 16 2.58 -7.29 15.36
N TRP A 17 3.06 -7.81 14.24
CA TRP A 17 2.55 -7.49 12.92
C TRP A 17 1.58 -8.59 12.49
N ARG A 18 0.27 -8.34 12.58
CA ARG A 18 -0.74 -9.32 12.11
C ARG A 18 -0.65 -9.51 10.59
N TYR A 19 -0.38 -8.42 9.89
CA TYR A 19 -0.09 -8.38 8.46
C TYR A 19 1.15 -7.49 8.31
N SER A 20 2.31 -8.10 8.03
CA SER A 20 3.57 -7.36 7.92
C SER A 20 3.85 -6.90 6.49
N GLN A 21 3.47 -7.73 5.52
CA GLN A 21 3.67 -7.48 4.09
C GLN A 21 2.74 -8.38 3.28
N ILE A 22 2.41 -7.94 2.07
CA ILE A 22 1.79 -8.79 1.07
C ILE A 22 2.82 -9.75 0.48
N HIS A 23 2.38 -10.97 0.16
CA HIS A 23 3.22 -11.93 -0.56
C HIS A 23 3.13 -11.75 -2.07
N GLN A 24 1.92 -11.42 -2.54
CA GLN A 24 1.61 -11.16 -3.93
C GLN A 24 0.69 -9.96 -3.98
N ALA A 25 1.02 -8.99 -4.84
CA ALA A 25 0.17 -7.85 -5.09
C ALA A 25 -1.06 -8.26 -5.90
N TYR A 26 -2.07 -7.40 -5.92
CA TYR A 26 -3.19 -7.51 -6.83
C TYR A 26 -2.69 -7.71 -8.26
N GLU A 27 -3.36 -8.59 -9.01
CA GLU A 27 -2.92 -9.01 -10.34
C GLU A 27 -2.69 -7.80 -11.26
N GLY A 28 -1.55 -7.79 -11.95
CA GLY A 28 -1.13 -6.70 -12.82
C GLY A 28 -0.53 -5.48 -12.12
N THR A 29 -0.44 -5.48 -10.78
CA THR A 29 0.16 -4.40 -9.97
C THR A 29 -0.26 -2.99 -10.41
N PRO A 30 -1.58 -2.70 -10.50
CA PRO A 30 -2.06 -1.46 -11.12
C PRO A 30 -1.80 -0.21 -10.27
N GLY A 31 -1.28 -0.35 -9.04
CA GLY A 31 -1.10 0.73 -8.07
C GLY A 31 -2.39 1.14 -7.37
N CYS A 32 -3.53 1.08 -8.04
CA CYS A 32 -4.86 1.28 -7.43
C CYS A 32 -5.97 0.60 -8.25
N VAL A 33 -7.17 0.47 -7.67
CA VAL A 33 -8.35 -0.06 -8.37
C VAL A 33 -9.57 0.80 -8.04
N ALA A 34 -10.27 1.29 -9.06
CA ALA A 34 -11.56 1.95 -8.87
C ALA A 34 -12.67 0.90 -8.65
N LEU A 35 -13.26 0.90 -7.45
CA LEU A 35 -14.37 0.01 -7.08
C LEU A 35 -15.72 0.56 -7.56
N SER A 36 -15.86 1.89 -7.61
CA SER A 36 -17.03 2.61 -8.08
C SER A 36 -16.61 3.94 -8.67
N THR A 37 -17.33 4.43 -9.69
CA THR A 37 -17.10 5.74 -10.32
C THR A 37 -18.14 6.78 -9.93
N ASP A 38 -19.27 6.38 -9.32
CA ASP A 38 -20.26 7.29 -8.76
C ASP A 38 -21.00 6.70 -7.54
N PRO A 39 -20.63 7.09 -6.30
CA PRO A 39 -19.51 7.96 -5.96
C PRO A 39 -18.16 7.29 -6.28
N LEU A 40 -17.13 8.09 -6.53
CA LEU A 40 -15.78 7.58 -6.79
C LEU A 40 -15.21 6.91 -5.53
N VAL A 41 -14.88 5.62 -5.62
CA VAL A 41 -14.24 4.84 -4.56
C VAL A 41 -13.03 4.13 -5.16
N ILE A 42 -11.84 4.43 -4.65
CA ILE A 42 -10.57 3.86 -5.11
C ILE A 42 -9.90 3.11 -3.96
N LEU A 43 -9.47 1.88 -4.24
CA LEU A 43 -8.65 1.05 -3.37
C LEU A 43 -7.17 1.27 -3.73
N ALA A 44 -6.32 1.39 -2.71
CA ALA A 44 -4.90 1.70 -2.86
C ALA A 44 -4.10 1.14 -1.67
N GLY A 45 -2.77 1.30 -1.70
CA GLY A 45 -1.84 0.78 -0.71
C GLY A 45 -0.94 -0.32 -1.27
N ASP A 46 -0.10 -0.87 -0.40
CA ASP A 46 0.92 -1.86 -0.75
C ASP A 46 0.36 -3.12 -1.42
N ALA A 47 -0.88 -3.48 -1.11
CA ALA A 47 -1.60 -4.58 -1.74
C ALA A 47 -1.77 -4.43 -3.27
N PHE A 48 -1.68 -3.21 -3.82
CA PHE A 48 -1.85 -2.94 -5.25
C PHE A 48 -0.53 -2.60 -5.96
N SER A 49 0.57 -2.56 -5.22
CA SER A 49 1.92 -2.29 -5.74
C SER A 49 2.95 -3.23 -5.10
N MET A 50 3.50 -2.87 -3.94
CA MET A 50 4.53 -3.62 -3.21
C MET A 50 4.61 -3.15 -1.74
N SER A 51 4.95 -4.06 -0.82
CA SER A 51 5.22 -3.73 0.61
C SER A 51 6.62 -3.11 0.80
N THR A 52 6.84 -1.99 0.13
CA THR A 52 8.00 -1.12 0.30
C THR A 52 7.53 0.32 0.50
N PHE A 53 8.42 1.19 0.96
CA PHE A 53 8.12 2.61 1.05
C PHE A 53 7.76 3.19 -0.33
N ASP A 54 8.59 2.91 -1.33
CA ASP A 54 8.37 3.39 -2.70
C ASP A 54 7.13 2.76 -3.34
N GLY A 55 6.82 1.50 -3.06
CA GLY A 55 5.59 0.86 -3.54
C GLY A 55 4.33 1.60 -3.07
N CYS A 56 4.32 2.09 -1.83
CA CYS A 56 3.23 2.94 -1.35
C CYS A 56 3.17 4.30 -2.08
N LEU A 57 4.31 4.88 -2.47
CA LEU A 57 4.35 6.11 -3.27
C LEU A 57 3.80 5.86 -4.69
N ASP A 58 4.23 4.78 -5.33
CA ASP A 58 3.74 4.39 -6.66
C ASP A 58 2.22 4.20 -6.66
N SER A 59 1.68 3.56 -5.60
CA SER A 59 0.24 3.41 -5.41
C SER A 59 -0.46 4.77 -5.28
N ALA A 60 0.11 5.71 -4.52
CA ALA A 60 -0.46 7.04 -4.36
C ALA A 60 -0.44 7.86 -5.67
N GLU A 61 0.62 7.75 -6.47
CA GLU A 61 0.70 8.37 -7.80
C GLU A 61 -0.35 7.81 -8.76
N ALA A 62 -0.56 6.49 -8.75
CA ALA A 62 -1.61 5.83 -9.53
C ALA A 62 -3.01 6.33 -9.14
N VAL A 63 -3.28 6.51 -7.84
CA VAL A 63 -4.54 7.11 -7.35
C VAL A 63 -4.72 8.52 -7.89
N LEU A 64 -3.67 9.36 -7.81
CA LEU A 64 -3.76 10.75 -8.29
C LEU A 64 -4.10 10.81 -9.78
N LYS A 65 -3.53 9.90 -10.58
CA LYS A 65 -3.86 9.77 -12.01
C LYS A 65 -5.32 9.36 -12.19
N ALA A 66 -5.77 8.30 -11.53
CA ALA A 66 -7.14 7.79 -11.65
C ALA A 66 -8.19 8.82 -11.20
N VAL A 67 -7.89 9.58 -10.15
CA VAL A 67 -8.73 10.70 -9.69
C VAL A 67 -8.84 11.76 -10.81
N LYS A 68 -7.72 12.25 -11.34
CA LYS A 68 -7.73 13.27 -12.41
C LYS A 68 -8.56 12.82 -13.61
N GLU A 69 -8.40 11.58 -14.05
CA GLU A 69 -9.15 11.02 -15.18
C GLU A 69 -10.66 10.97 -14.90
N ASN A 70 -11.08 10.56 -13.70
CA ASN A 70 -12.50 10.48 -13.32
C ASN A 70 -13.16 11.86 -13.15
N PHE A 71 -12.41 12.87 -12.68
CA PHE A 71 -12.92 14.24 -12.57
C PHE A 71 -12.95 14.96 -13.94
N GLN A 72 -11.92 14.82 -14.78
CA GLN A 72 -11.92 15.36 -16.14
C GLN A 72 -13.06 14.80 -16.99
N PHE A 73 -13.41 13.52 -16.81
CA PHE A 73 -14.59 12.93 -17.45
C PHE A 73 -15.90 13.63 -17.05
N ARG A 74 -16.00 14.12 -15.81
CA ARG A 74 -17.20 14.79 -15.30
C ARG A 74 -17.29 16.26 -15.74
N ASP A 75 -16.16 16.93 -15.98
CA ASP A 75 -16.12 18.33 -16.44
C ASP A 75 -16.23 18.48 -17.97
N GLY A 76 -16.10 17.38 -18.71
CA GLY A 76 -16.15 17.33 -20.19
C GLY A 76 -17.53 17.01 -20.78
N LEU A 77 -18.59 17.05 -19.97
CA LEU A 77 -19.98 16.78 -20.34
C LEU A 77 -20.87 17.99 -20.06
#